data_AF-A0A016RXW9-F1
#
_entry.id   AF-A0A016RXW9-F1
#
_cell.length_a   1.000
_cell.length_b   1.000
_cell.length_c   1.000
_cell.angle_alpha   90.00
_cell.angle_beta   90.00
_cell.angle_gamma   90.00
#
_symmetry.space_group_name_H-M   'P 1'
#
loop_
_entity.id
_entity.type
_entity.pdbx_description
1 polymer ?
#
loop_
_entity_poly.entity_id
_entity_poly.type
_entity_poly.pdbx_seq_one_letter_code
_entity_poly.pdbx_strand_id
1 'polypeptide(L)'
;MCEVPLLSFGEYFSSREDMVTSVSGDLGELSASLASPLGDDDDEEQTAQLSNLSAKDTTPSQPSSDVPSSGSRTAFLFDSSLAAFLMMGNLSTSLKGHAVTLFEVGKLADEQMRDFLEQLECVNHFAEGEAQRYSEHAIALLDILRSLRKGREVDMLRGESLLSLDKESLIRVLAKSYGIVVSMAPLSCDACTVPSSSLPFIGPPVPEACSPWMRLAIYLATGSGPASVYIPKGTRLSRLPPAIAHSPRLLVTSTSHEPQHMPTHNALIALNDILLTTPLFVQQYPHYSEEDELIYVPFPFDEDESGEGLFAKHPAVLELSSRIGLNSLCGYIVLLRQKVTRKVVMTNSTSISSYENAMLRGSQKIMSCLPPGSSYDEYVLLDCVFGIPLFNSALNETICSRMLGKGILEADNRTNIQFANKAITDMITELLMKWNYGHIKSSFPSTEPRKSEFVPPVRIICYDPVKKEVYA
;
A
#
# COMPACT_ATOMS: atom_id res chain seq x y z
N MET A 1 -3.39 -52.57 23.93
CA MET A 1 -2.30 -53.04 24.82
C MET A 1 -0.98 -52.83 24.11
N CYS A 2 -0.33 -51.71 24.41
CA CYS A 2 1.11 -51.53 24.57
C CYS A 2 1.30 -50.05 24.92
N GLU A 3 1.87 -49.85 26.10
CA GLU A 3 1.89 -48.66 26.94
C GLU A 3 3.24 -47.92 26.80
N VAL A 4 3.16 -46.58 26.66
CA VAL A 4 4.03 -45.46 27.18
C VAL A 4 5.59 -45.52 27.01
N PRO A 5 6.35 -44.38 27.06
CA PRO A 5 6.14 -43.19 27.91
C PRO A 5 6.29 -41.77 27.30
N LEU A 6 5.56 -40.86 27.95
CA LEU A 6 5.79 -39.42 28.06
C LEU A 6 7.11 -39.14 28.78
N LEU A 7 7.85 -38.12 28.33
CA LEU A 7 8.88 -37.46 29.12
C LEU A 7 8.66 -35.95 29.12
N SER A 8 8.38 -35.43 30.32
CA SER A 8 8.47 -34.03 30.69
C SER A 8 9.88 -33.71 31.16
N PHE A 9 10.45 -32.59 30.73
CA PHE A 9 11.52 -31.83 31.38
C PHE A 9 11.43 -30.44 30.74
N GLY A 10 11.33 -29.30 31.44
CA GLY A 10 11.74 -28.94 32.79
C GLY A 10 12.30 -27.52 32.64
N GLU A 11 11.65 -26.56 33.28
CA GLU A 11 12.02 -25.14 33.27
C GLU A 11 13.47 -24.94 33.77
N TYR A 12 14.23 -24.10 33.08
CA TYR A 12 15.40 -23.44 33.63
C TYR A 12 15.32 -21.95 33.33
N PHE A 13 14.78 -21.22 34.31
CA PHE A 13 15.07 -19.80 34.52
C PHE A 13 16.54 -19.68 34.94
N SER A 14 17.31 -18.82 34.26
CA SER A 14 18.52 -18.25 34.83
C SER A 14 18.64 -16.79 34.41
N SER A 15 18.55 -15.95 35.42
CA SER A 15 18.82 -14.52 35.46
C SER A 15 20.22 -14.19 34.95
N ARG A 16 20.34 -13.18 34.08
CA ARG A 16 21.59 -12.44 33.90
C ARG A 16 21.28 -10.96 33.71
N GLU A 17 21.47 -10.22 34.79
CA GLU A 17 21.56 -8.76 34.82
C GLU A 17 22.84 -8.27 34.13
N ASP A 18 22.71 -7.06 33.59
CA ASP A 18 23.70 -6.03 33.27
C ASP A 18 24.75 -6.27 32.18
N MET A 19 24.58 -5.54 31.07
CA MET A 19 25.58 -4.54 30.66
C MET A 19 24.92 -3.40 29.86
N VAL A 20 24.78 -2.24 30.49
CA VAL A 20 24.40 -0.99 29.82
C VAL A 20 25.63 -0.48 29.07
N THR A 21 25.57 -0.46 27.74
CA THR A 21 26.49 0.34 26.92
C THR A 21 25.69 1.45 26.24
N SER A 22 25.89 2.66 26.73
CA SER A 22 25.45 3.89 26.07
C SER A 22 26.20 4.04 24.75
N VAL A 23 25.50 3.96 23.63
CA VAL A 23 26.07 4.32 22.31
C VAL A 23 25.34 5.56 21.81
N SER A 24 25.97 6.71 22.04
CA SER A 24 25.61 7.98 21.39
C SER A 24 26.27 8.02 20.02
N GLY A 25 25.51 7.67 18.98
CA GLY A 25 25.92 7.83 17.58
C GLY A 25 25.00 7.05 16.67
N ASP A 26 23.87 7.64 16.24
CA ASP A 26 22.80 6.82 15.62
C ASP A 26 21.95 7.60 14.58
N LEU A 27 22.45 8.71 14.06
CA LEU A 27 21.78 9.50 13.01
C LEU A 27 22.52 9.45 11.67
N GLY A 28 23.85 9.33 11.69
CA GLY A 28 24.66 9.10 10.49
C GLY A 28 24.65 7.63 10.02
N GLU A 29 24.40 6.68 10.92
CA GLU A 29 24.36 5.24 10.58
C GLU A 29 23.17 4.87 9.72
N LEU A 30 22.07 5.63 9.73
CA LEU A 30 20.90 5.35 8.89
C LEU A 30 21.20 5.58 7.41
N SER A 31 21.80 6.72 7.07
CA SER A 31 22.22 6.98 5.69
C SER A 31 23.30 6.00 5.23
N ALA A 32 24.18 5.55 6.15
CA ALA A 32 25.21 4.56 5.84
C ALA A 32 24.66 3.13 5.71
N SER A 33 23.61 2.76 6.47
CA SER A 33 23.00 1.42 6.46
C SER A 33 21.97 1.23 5.34
N LEU A 34 21.45 2.33 4.78
CA LEU A 34 20.55 2.29 3.62
C LEU A 34 21.32 2.28 2.28
N ALA A 35 22.59 2.70 2.27
CA ALA A 35 23.44 2.57 1.09
C ALA A 35 23.81 1.10 0.85
N SER A 36 23.37 0.55 -0.29
CA SER A 36 23.73 -0.84 -0.65
C SER A 36 25.19 -0.93 -1.08
N PRO A 37 25.97 -1.93 -0.63
CA PRO A 37 27.29 -2.20 -1.18
C PRO A 37 27.13 -2.94 -2.51
N LEU A 38 27.49 -2.30 -3.62
CA LEU A 38 27.64 -3.00 -4.91
C LEU A 38 28.92 -3.83 -4.86
N GLY A 39 28.80 -5.10 -5.24
CA GLY A 39 29.93 -5.98 -5.51
C GLY A 39 30.65 -5.53 -6.78
N ASP A 40 31.98 -5.49 -6.68
CA ASP A 40 32.90 -5.41 -7.80
C ASP A 40 32.68 -6.62 -8.72
N ASP A 41 32.49 -6.37 -10.01
CA ASP A 41 33.00 -7.25 -11.06
C ASP A 41 33.49 -6.36 -12.21
N ASP A 42 34.73 -6.66 -12.61
CA ASP A 42 35.60 -5.95 -13.53
C ASP A 42 35.01 -5.77 -14.93
N ASP A 43 35.31 -4.64 -15.57
CA ASP A 43 35.79 -4.61 -16.96
C ASP A 43 36.53 -3.30 -17.25
N GLU A 44 37.77 -3.43 -17.71
CA GLU A 44 38.73 -2.35 -18.02
C GLU A 44 38.52 -1.70 -19.41
N GLU A 45 39.20 -0.55 -19.55
CA GLU A 45 39.59 0.16 -20.78
C GLU A 45 38.58 1.12 -21.45
N GLN A 46 38.74 2.43 -21.16
CA GLN A 46 39.47 3.32 -22.09
C GLN A 46 39.85 4.68 -21.47
N THR A 47 40.92 5.23 -22.01
CA THR A 47 41.87 6.15 -21.41
C THR A 47 41.57 7.64 -21.61
N ALA A 48 42.01 8.41 -20.61
CA ALA A 48 42.59 9.75 -20.68
C ALA A 48 41.67 10.96 -20.98
N GLN A 49 41.57 11.87 -20.00
CA GLN A 49 42.17 13.21 -20.10
C GLN A 49 42.11 14.01 -18.78
N LEU A 50 43.32 14.40 -18.33
CA LEU A 50 43.71 15.69 -17.74
C LEU A 50 43.20 16.13 -16.34
N SER A 51 44.19 16.11 -15.43
CA SER A 51 44.71 17.26 -14.66
C SER A 51 44.54 17.23 -13.13
N ASN A 52 45.69 17.00 -12.50
CA ASN A 52 46.11 17.27 -11.12
C ASN A 52 45.45 18.50 -10.47
N LEU A 53 45.17 18.42 -9.16
CA LEU A 53 45.72 19.31 -8.13
C LEU A 53 45.33 18.87 -6.70
N SER A 54 46.34 18.44 -5.95
CA SER A 54 46.61 18.62 -4.51
C SER A 54 45.47 18.48 -3.49
N ALA A 55 45.53 17.41 -2.70
CA ALA A 55 44.94 17.35 -1.36
C ALA A 55 45.82 18.11 -0.35
N LYS A 56 45.23 19.09 0.34
CA LYS A 56 45.71 19.62 1.62
C LYS A 56 44.50 20.05 2.46
N ASP A 57 44.39 19.44 3.63
CA ASP A 57 43.69 19.83 4.86
C ASP A 57 42.28 20.42 4.76
N THR A 58 41.31 19.85 5.48
CA THR A 58 40.74 20.46 6.71
C THR A 58 39.70 19.50 7.29
N THR A 59 39.94 19.03 8.52
CA THR A 59 38.93 18.42 9.39
C THR A 59 37.81 19.43 9.68
N PRO A 60 36.53 19.17 9.34
CA PRO A 60 35.43 20.00 9.82
C PRO A 60 35.04 19.53 11.22
N SER A 61 35.43 20.32 12.21
CA SER A 61 34.91 20.27 13.57
C SER A 61 33.39 20.41 13.58
N GLN A 62 32.69 19.40 14.13
CA GLN A 62 31.28 19.49 14.49
C GLN A 62 31.04 20.64 15.49
N PRO A 63 30.07 21.54 15.24
CA PRO A 63 29.41 22.25 16.33
C PRO A 63 28.27 21.37 16.86
N SER A 64 28.43 20.94 18.11
CA SER A 64 27.35 20.41 18.94
C SER A 64 26.22 21.43 19.00
N SER A 65 25.11 21.14 18.32
CA SER A 65 23.84 21.82 18.53
C SER A 65 22.94 20.89 19.35
N ASP A 66 22.52 21.40 20.49
CA ASP A 66 21.54 20.79 21.39
C ASP A 66 20.28 20.40 20.61
N VAL A 67 19.93 19.11 20.65
CA VAL A 67 18.77 18.54 19.96
C VAL A 67 17.49 18.91 20.73
N PRO A 68 16.55 19.68 20.15
CA PRO A 68 15.23 19.84 20.76
C PRO A 68 14.39 18.57 20.52
N SER A 69 13.88 17.99 21.60
CA SER A 69 12.85 16.94 21.71
C SER A 69 12.42 16.22 20.42
N SER A 70 12.99 15.04 20.18
CA SER A 70 12.81 14.16 19.00
C SER A 70 11.46 13.45 18.86
N GLY A 71 10.33 14.11 19.17
CA GLY A 71 8.99 13.48 19.18
C GLY A 71 7.98 14.00 18.15
N SER A 72 8.39 14.89 17.23
CA SER A 72 7.47 15.66 16.38
C SER A 72 7.65 15.49 14.86
N ARG A 73 8.60 14.68 14.39
CA ARG A 73 8.79 14.46 12.95
C ARG A 73 7.75 13.49 12.39
N THR A 74 7.31 13.75 11.18
CA THR A 74 6.46 12.86 10.40
C THR A 74 7.28 12.21 9.30
N ALA A 75 7.17 10.89 9.15
CA ALA A 75 7.77 10.18 8.03
C ALA A 75 6.72 9.91 6.94
N PHE A 76 7.01 10.28 5.70
CA PHE A 76 6.22 9.91 4.53
C PHE A 76 6.85 8.68 3.85
N LEU A 77 6.15 7.54 3.94
CA LEU A 77 6.59 6.26 3.41
C LEU A 77 6.14 6.09 1.96
N PHE A 78 7.07 5.76 1.07
CA PHE A 78 6.80 5.53 -0.34
C PHE A 78 7.46 4.23 -0.82
N ASP A 79 7.06 3.77 -2.00
CA ASP A 79 7.65 2.61 -2.66
C ASP A 79 8.42 2.99 -3.93
N SER A 80 9.12 2.01 -4.49
CA SER A 80 9.92 2.16 -5.71
C SER A 80 9.14 2.68 -6.93
N SER A 81 7.81 2.57 -6.95
CA SER A 81 7.00 3.13 -8.05
C SER A 81 7.10 4.65 -8.10
N LEU A 82 7.20 5.32 -6.95
CA LEU A 82 7.36 6.77 -6.86
C LEU A 82 8.72 7.21 -7.43
N ALA A 83 9.79 6.52 -7.04
CA ALA A 83 11.13 6.84 -7.53
C ALA A 83 11.26 6.61 -9.04
N ALA A 84 10.72 5.49 -9.54
CA ALA A 84 10.70 5.19 -10.98
C ALA A 84 9.94 6.27 -11.77
N PHE A 85 8.81 6.72 -11.23
CA PHE A 85 8.01 7.78 -11.79
C PHE A 85 8.78 9.13 -11.85
N LEU A 86 9.45 9.53 -10.77
CA LEU A 86 10.23 10.77 -10.73
C LEU A 86 11.47 10.74 -11.64
N MET A 87 11.98 9.56 -11.98
CA MET A 87 13.11 9.39 -12.90
C MET A 87 12.72 9.51 -14.38
N MET A 88 11.42 9.59 -14.71
CA MET A 88 10.99 9.75 -16.09
C MET A 88 11.44 11.11 -16.65
N GLY A 89 12.23 11.07 -17.72
CA GLY A 89 13.01 12.22 -18.23
C GLY A 89 12.19 13.42 -18.72
N ASN A 90 10.87 13.33 -18.74
CA ASN A 90 9.99 14.37 -19.26
C ASN A 90 9.52 15.35 -18.18
N LEU A 91 9.60 15.02 -16.88
CA LEU A 91 9.06 15.87 -15.81
C LEU A 91 9.93 17.11 -15.54
N SER A 92 11.21 16.89 -15.24
CA SER A 92 12.23 17.92 -15.05
C SER A 92 13.60 17.27 -14.92
N THR A 93 14.64 17.88 -15.48
CA THR A 93 16.03 17.40 -15.30
C THR A 93 16.54 17.63 -13.88
N SER A 94 15.98 18.61 -13.16
CA SER A 94 16.36 18.93 -11.77
C SER A 94 15.94 17.85 -10.77
N LEU A 95 14.74 17.28 -10.94
CA LEU A 95 14.19 16.24 -10.05
C LEU A 95 14.96 14.92 -10.10
N LYS A 96 15.71 14.66 -11.18
CA LYS A 96 16.42 13.40 -11.37
C LYS A 96 17.43 13.15 -10.24
N GLY A 97 18.10 14.18 -9.74
CA GLY A 97 19.06 14.05 -8.63
C GLY A 97 18.39 13.59 -7.34
N HIS A 98 17.23 14.18 -6.99
CA HIS A 98 16.45 13.75 -5.83
C HIS A 98 15.83 12.37 -6.04
N ALA A 99 15.38 12.04 -7.25
CA ALA A 99 14.86 10.71 -7.56
C ALA A 99 15.92 9.61 -7.37
N VAL A 100 17.15 9.86 -7.82
CA VAL A 100 18.30 8.97 -7.57
C VAL A 100 18.57 8.84 -6.08
N THR A 101 18.58 9.96 -5.34
CA THR A 101 18.77 9.93 -3.88
C THR A 101 17.67 9.12 -3.18
N LEU A 102 16.40 9.32 -3.55
CA LEU A 102 15.26 8.57 -3.02
C LEU A 102 15.34 7.07 -3.36
N PHE A 103 15.94 6.71 -4.49
CA PHE A 103 16.11 5.31 -4.88
C PHE A 103 17.31 4.65 -4.20
N GLU A 104 18.49 5.27 -4.26
CA GLU A 104 19.75 4.71 -3.77
C GLU A 104 19.89 4.81 -2.25
N VAL A 105 19.64 6.00 -1.69
CA VAL A 105 19.74 6.24 -0.24
C VAL A 105 18.46 5.85 0.46
N GLY A 106 17.31 5.92 -0.20
CA GLY A 106 16.03 5.56 0.41
C GLY A 106 15.52 6.54 1.46
N LYS A 107 16.19 7.68 1.65
CA LYS A 107 15.78 8.75 2.58
C LYS A 107 16.03 10.13 1.98
N LEU A 108 15.05 11.01 2.14
CA LEU A 108 15.19 12.47 1.93
C LEU A 108 14.77 13.18 3.22
N ALA A 109 15.69 13.89 3.85
CA ALA A 109 15.45 14.56 5.13
C ALA A 109 14.80 15.94 4.97
N ASP A 110 14.17 16.48 6.03
CA ASP A 110 13.49 17.79 6.00
C ASP A 110 14.39 18.93 5.49
N GLU A 111 15.70 18.87 5.75
CA GLU A 111 16.65 19.88 5.32
C GLU A 111 16.71 20.02 3.79
N GLN A 112 16.55 18.91 3.06
CA GLN A 112 16.51 18.87 1.59
C GLN A 112 15.08 19.01 1.04
N MET A 113 14.06 18.95 1.91
CA MET A 113 12.66 18.96 1.52
C MET A 113 12.25 20.26 0.85
N ARG A 114 12.77 21.41 1.32
CA ARG A 114 12.43 22.70 0.70
C ARG A 114 12.85 22.75 -0.76
N ASP A 115 14.10 22.39 -1.04
CA ASP A 115 14.65 22.42 -2.40
C ASP A 115 13.94 21.40 -3.30
N PHE A 116 13.52 20.26 -2.75
CA PHE A 116 12.72 19.27 -3.47
C PHE A 116 11.32 19.77 -3.84
N LEU A 117 10.62 20.45 -2.91
CA LEU A 117 9.33 21.10 -3.19
C LEU A 117 9.50 22.22 -4.23
N GLU A 118 10.58 23.00 -4.10
CA GLU A 118 11.19 23.90 -5.09
C GLU A 118 11.04 23.39 -6.52
N GLN A 119 11.58 22.19 -6.72
CA GLN A 119 11.68 21.55 -8.02
C GLN A 119 10.37 20.87 -8.46
N LEU A 120 9.58 20.33 -7.53
CA LEU A 120 8.26 19.77 -7.84
C LEU A 120 7.29 20.85 -8.34
N GLU A 121 7.38 22.08 -7.82
CA GLU A 121 6.61 23.23 -8.31
C GLU A 121 6.96 23.62 -9.74
N CYS A 122 8.21 23.38 -10.15
CA CYS A 122 8.72 23.71 -11.48
C CYS A 122 8.47 22.61 -12.52
N VAL A 123 7.67 21.58 -12.22
CA VAL A 123 7.37 20.49 -13.14
C VAL A 123 6.60 21.00 -14.36
N ASN A 124 6.99 20.52 -15.53
CA ASN A 124 6.32 20.83 -16.79
C ASN A 124 4.87 20.33 -16.75
N HIS A 125 3.91 21.23 -17.03
CA HIS A 125 2.51 20.88 -17.12
C HIS A 125 2.21 20.41 -18.55
N PHE A 126 1.92 19.12 -18.71
CA PHE A 126 1.63 18.53 -20.01
C PHE A 126 0.12 18.49 -20.26
N ALA A 127 -0.29 18.84 -21.47
CA ALA A 127 -1.72 18.97 -21.81
C ALA A 127 -2.38 17.67 -22.28
N GLU A 128 -1.62 16.67 -22.75
CA GLU A 128 -2.17 15.40 -23.25
C GLU A 128 -1.20 14.22 -23.04
N GLY A 129 -1.76 13.02 -22.93
CA GLY A 129 -1.03 11.75 -22.93
C GLY A 129 -0.53 11.29 -21.56
N GLU A 130 0.39 10.31 -21.55
CA GLU A 130 0.97 9.76 -20.31
C GLU A 130 1.74 10.82 -19.52
N ALA A 131 2.37 11.77 -20.22
CA ALA A 131 3.10 12.89 -19.61
C ALA A 131 2.21 13.78 -18.73
N GLN A 132 0.94 13.95 -19.09
CA GLN A 132 -0.03 14.69 -18.27
C GLN A 132 -0.22 14.01 -16.92
N ARG A 133 -0.49 12.70 -16.91
CA ARG A 133 -0.68 11.92 -15.67
C ARG A 133 0.54 12.02 -14.78
N TYR A 134 1.71 11.98 -15.40
CA TYR A 134 2.95 12.16 -14.69
C TYR A 134 3.03 13.55 -14.02
N SER A 135 2.71 14.64 -14.71
CA SER A 135 2.66 15.95 -14.07
C SER A 135 1.62 16.04 -12.95
N GLU A 136 0.44 15.43 -13.13
CA GLU A 136 -0.61 15.38 -12.10
C GLU A 136 -0.16 14.65 -10.83
N HIS A 137 0.55 13.54 -10.97
CA HIS A 137 1.10 12.79 -9.84
C HIS A 137 2.19 13.57 -9.09
N ALA A 138 3.01 14.35 -9.80
CA ALA A 138 4.02 15.21 -9.18
C ALA A 138 3.37 16.34 -8.36
N ILE A 139 2.28 16.93 -8.88
CA ILE A 139 1.48 17.93 -8.16
C ILE A 139 0.81 17.30 -6.93
N ALA A 140 0.24 16.11 -7.07
CA ALA A 140 -0.35 15.39 -5.93
C ALA A 140 0.69 15.06 -4.84
N LEU A 141 1.93 14.71 -5.20
CA LEU A 141 3.03 14.55 -4.25
C LEU A 141 3.38 15.87 -3.56
N LEU A 142 3.48 16.96 -4.30
CA LEU A 142 3.73 18.29 -3.77
C LEU A 142 2.67 18.68 -2.73
N ASP A 143 1.39 18.43 -3.01
CA ASP A 143 0.27 18.73 -2.12
C ASP A 143 0.28 17.87 -0.86
N ILE A 144 0.63 16.58 -0.96
CA ILE A 144 0.86 15.71 0.19
C ILE A 144 1.93 16.29 1.09
N LEU A 145 3.12 16.55 0.54
CA LEU A 145 4.28 16.96 1.33
C LEU A 145 4.05 18.33 1.97
N ARG A 146 3.44 19.28 1.24
CA ARG A 146 3.01 20.57 1.80
C ARG A 146 2.00 20.40 2.93
N SER A 147 1.05 19.49 2.78
CA SER A 147 0.03 19.21 3.81
C SER A 147 0.67 18.60 5.06
N LEU A 148 1.55 17.61 4.91
CA LEU A 148 2.26 16.97 6.02
C LEU A 148 3.22 17.93 6.74
N ARG A 149 3.82 18.89 6.03
CA ARG A 149 4.80 19.84 6.58
C ARG A 149 4.16 21.00 7.36
N LYS A 150 2.84 21.15 7.37
CA LYS A 150 2.15 22.23 8.12
C LYS A 150 2.41 22.08 9.63
N GLY A 151 3.41 22.80 10.13
CA GLY A 151 3.79 22.80 11.55
C GLY A 151 4.65 21.61 11.98
N ARG A 152 5.22 20.84 11.04
CA ARG A 152 5.99 19.62 11.31
C ARG A 152 7.16 19.49 10.35
N GLU A 153 8.23 18.87 10.81
CA GLU A 153 9.32 18.41 9.95
C GLU A 153 8.91 17.08 9.29
N VAL A 154 9.19 16.96 7.98
CA VAL A 154 8.81 15.79 7.19
C VAL A 154 10.04 15.18 6.53
N ASP A 155 10.27 13.89 6.78
CA ASP A 155 11.25 13.09 6.06
C ASP A 155 10.50 12.14 5.10
N MET A 156 11.05 11.89 3.91
CA MET A 156 10.56 10.82 3.03
C MET A 156 11.42 9.57 3.20
N LEU A 157 10.76 8.41 3.27
CA LEU A 157 11.41 7.11 3.44
C LEU A 157 10.92 6.09 2.40
N ARG A 158 11.86 5.42 1.75
CA ARG A 158 11.58 4.29 0.88
C ARG A 158 11.35 3.04 1.72
N GLY A 159 10.16 2.46 1.64
CA GLY A 159 9.79 1.31 2.47
C GLY A 159 10.66 0.08 2.22
N GLU A 160 11.07 -0.16 0.97
CA GLU A 160 11.93 -1.31 0.64
C GLU A 160 13.35 -1.16 1.21
N SER A 161 13.86 0.06 1.32
CA SER A 161 15.20 0.30 1.89
C SER A 161 15.26 -0.07 3.38
N LEU A 162 14.12 -0.05 4.08
CA LEU A 162 14.02 -0.45 5.48
C LEU A 162 14.19 -1.96 5.70
N LEU A 163 14.09 -2.78 4.64
CA LEU A 163 14.28 -4.24 4.71
C LEU A 163 15.74 -4.64 4.97
N SER A 164 16.71 -3.75 4.73
CA SER A 164 18.13 -4.00 5.05
C SER A 164 18.34 -4.13 6.57
N LEU A 165 17.52 -3.43 7.36
CA LEU A 165 17.57 -3.44 8.81
C LEU A 165 16.90 -4.69 9.37
N ASP A 166 17.42 -5.21 10.49
CA ASP A 166 16.67 -6.19 11.28
C ASP A 166 15.48 -5.52 11.99
N LYS A 167 14.52 -6.33 12.46
CA LYS A 167 13.27 -5.83 13.04
C LYS A 167 13.48 -5.00 14.30
N GLU A 168 14.46 -5.33 15.15
CA GLU A 168 14.68 -4.61 16.41
C GLU A 168 15.31 -3.24 16.13
N SER A 169 16.31 -3.20 15.25
CA SER A 169 16.92 -1.96 14.79
C SER A 169 15.91 -1.06 14.09
N LEU A 170 15.07 -1.62 13.21
CA LEU A 170 14.02 -0.87 12.51
C LEU A 170 13.04 -0.20 13.50
N ILE A 171 12.53 -0.96 14.47
CA ILE A 171 11.63 -0.43 15.51
C ILE A 171 12.32 0.72 16.26
N ARG A 172 13.56 0.50 16.71
CA ARG A 172 14.32 1.47 17.50
C ARG A 172 14.53 2.77 16.73
N VAL A 173 14.95 2.65 15.47
CA VAL A 173 15.21 3.77 14.57
C VAL A 173 13.96 4.59 14.32
N LEU A 174 12.87 3.93 13.94
CA LEU A 174 11.62 4.60 13.60
C LEU A 174 11.01 5.28 14.83
N ALA A 175 10.97 4.59 15.98
CA ALA A 175 10.42 5.13 17.22
C ALA A 175 11.26 6.29 17.80
N LYS A 176 12.57 6.29 17.57
CA LYS A 176 13.47 7.38 17.99
C LYS A 176 13.33 8.62 17.11
N SER A 177 13.08 8.43 15.82
CA SER A 177 13.16 9.51 14.83
C SER A 177 11.80 10.12 14.48
N TYR A 178 10.72 9.35 14.54
CA TYR A 178 9.40 9.75 14.06
C TYR A 178 8.33 9.55 15.12
N GLY A 179 7.40 10.51 15.21
CA GLY A 179 6.22 10.40 16.07
C GLY A 179 5.01 9.78 15.37
N ILE A 180 5.02 9.76 14.03
CA ILE A 180 3.96 9.19 13.18
C ILE A 180 4.53 8.89 11.79
N VAL A 181 4.04 7.83 11.15
CA VAL A 181 4.36 7.49 9.76
C VAL A 181 3.07 7.54 8.93
N VAL A 182 3.16 8.07 7.71
CA VAL A 182 2.07 8.14 6.74
C VAL A 182 2.56 7.56 5.42
N SER A 183 1.85 6.61 4.82
CA SER A 183 2.26 6.05 3.52
C SER A 183 1.52 6.69 2.34
N MET A 184 2.12 6.56 1.16
CA MET A 184 1.37 6.64 -0.09
C MET A 184 0.36 5.50 -0.22
N ALA A 185 -0.61 5.67 -1.12
CA ALA A 185 -1.60 4.67 -1.49
C ALA A 185 -1.73 4.56 -3.03
N PRO A 186 -1.87 3.35 -3.60
CA PRO A 186 -1.55 2.07 -2.96
C PRO A 186 -0.05 1.97 -2.64
N LEU A 187 0.30 1.20 -1.61
CA LEU A 187 1.69 0.91 -1.23
C LEU A 187 2.03 -0.54 -1.61
N SER A 188 3.22 -0.76 -2.17
CA SER A 188 3.70 -2.11 -2.45
C SER A 188 3.84 -2.96 -1.17
N CYS A 189 3.63 -4.28 -1.31
CA CYS A 189 3.82 -5.23 -0.20
C CYS A 189 5.25 -5.14 0.37
N ASP A 190 6.26 -5.03 -0.49
CA ASP A 190 7.68 -4.91 -0.13
C ASP A 190 7.97 -3.64 0.67
N ALA A 191 7.21 -2.56 0.47
CA ALA A 191 7.35 -1.33 1.24
C ALA A 191 6.60 -1.35 2.59
N CYS A 192 5.78 -2.38 2.88
CA CYS A 192 5.04 -2.53 4.13
C CYS A 192 5.94 -3.04 5.28
N THR A 193 6.92 -2.23 5.69
CA THR A 193 7.93 -2.62 6.69
C THR A 193 7.67 -2.08 8.09
N VAL A 194 6.71 -1.14 8.24
CA VAL A 194 6.47 -0.45 9.50
C VAL A 194 5.81 -1.38 10.52
N PRO A 195 6.43 -1.61 11.69
CA PRO A 195 5.87 -2.45 12.73
C PRO A 195 4.67 -1.75 13.41
N SER A 196 3.49 -2.36 13.31
CA SER A 196 2.22 -1.76 13.75
C SER A 196 2.08 -1.60 15.27
N SER A 197 2.88 -2.30 16.08
CA SER A 197 2.79 -2.28 17.55
C SER A 197 3.58 -1.15 18.21
N SER A 198 4.53 -0.54 17.51
CA SER A 198 5.46 0.44 18.11
C SER A 198 5.17 1.88 17.71
N LEU A 199 4.51 2.11 16.58
CA LEU A 199 4.39 3.45 16.00
C LEU A 199 3.01 3.68 15.37
N PRO A 200 2.37 4.85 15.59
CA PRO A 200 1.19 5.24 14.85
C PRO A 200 1.51 5.30 13.35
N PHE A 201 0.81 4.49 12.58
CA PHE A 201 1.05 4.35 11.15
C PHE A 201 -0.26 4.51 10.37
N ILE A 202 -0.31 5.50 9.48
CA ILE A 202 -1.41 5.71 8.54
C ILE A 202 -1.00 5.06 7.21
N GLY A 203 -1.40 3.81 7.04
CA GLY A 203 -1.02 2.98 5.91
C GLY A 203 -1.39 1.52 6.17
N PRO A 204 -1.00 0.59 5.30
CA PRO A 204 -1.27 -0.84 5.47
C PRO A 204 -0.43 -1.41 6.64
N PRO A 205 -1.02 -1.76 7.80
CA PRO A 205 -0.25 -2.02 9.02
C PRO A 205 0.58 -3.31 8.98
N VAL A 206 0.24 -4.23 8.07
CA VAL A 206 0.93 -5.50 7.82
C VAL A 206 0.93 -5.81 6.32
N PRO A 207 1.88 -6.60 5.81
CA PRO A 207 1.95 -6.94 4.38
C PRO A 207 0.67 -7.60 3.84
N GLU A 208 -0.02 -8.37 4.69
CA GLU A 208 -1.31 -8.98 4.34
C GLU A 208 -2.40 -7.94 4.04
N ALA A 209 -2.29 -6.72 4.56
CA ALA A 209 -3.22 -5.63 4.28
C ALA A 209 -3.13 -5.14 2.82
N CYS A 210 -2.00 -5.40 2.14
CA CYS A 210 -1.82 -5.16 0.70
C CYS A 210 -2.15 -6.39 -0.18
N SER A 211 -2.73 -7.44 0.40
CA SER A 211 -2.95 -8.71 -0.27
C SER A 211 -4.45 -9.04 -0.41
N PRO A 212 -4.80 -10.08 -1.20
CA PRO A 212 -6.18 -10.59 -1.26
C PRO A 212 -6.80 -10.95 0.11
N TRP A 213 -5.99 -11.18 1.15
CA TRP A 213 -6.50 -11.40 2.50
C TRP A 213 -7.27 -10.20 3.05
N MET A 214 -6.82 -8.98 2.76
CA MET A 214 -7.53 -7.77 3.16
C MET A 214 -8.93 -7.73 2.55
N ARG A 215 -9.04 -8.03 1.24
CA ARG A 215 -10.33 -8.09 0.54
C ARG A 215 -11.25 -9.14 1.15
N LEU A 216 -10.77 -10.36 1.37
CA LEU A 216 -11.56 -11.40 2.03
C LEU A 216 -11.98 -11.02 3.45
N ALA A 217 -11.10 -10.36 4.20
CA ALA A 217 -11.35 -9.91 5.57
C ALA A 217 -12.47 -8.86 5.60
N ILE A 218 -12.41 -7.83 4.75
CA ILE A 218 -13.46 -6.81 4.69
C ILE A 218 -14.79 -7.37 4.15
N TYR A 219 -14.76 -8.36 3.26
CA TYR A 219 -15.98 -9.01 2.78
C TYR A 219 -16.67 -9.81 3.88
N LEU A 220 -15.88 -10.58 4.65
CA LEU A 220 -16.40 -11.32 5.80
C LEU A 220 -16.92 -10.38 6.89
N ALA A 221 -16.19 -9.29 7.15
CA ALA A 221 -16.52 -8.32 8.17
C ALA A 221 -17.83 -7.56 7.84
N THR A 222 -18.01 -7.16 6.58
CA THR A 222 -19.16 -6.34 6.17
C THR A 222 -20.32 -7.13 5.59
N GLY A 223 -20.10 -8.41 5.24
CA GLY A 223 -21.04 -9.20 4.46
C GLY A 223 -21.32 -8.60 3.08
N SER A 224 -20.38 -7.84 2.51
CA SER A 224 -20.48 -7.19 1.21
C SER A 224 -19.21 -7.42 0.40
N GLY A 225 -19.37 -7.90 -0.83
CA GLY A 225 -18.28 -8.11 -1.77
C GLY A 225 -18.71 -8.90 -3.00
N PRO A 226 -17.93 -8.93 -4.09
CA PRO A 226 -18.18 -9.82 -5.22
C PRO A 226 -17.82 -11.27 -4.86
N ALA A 227 -18.46 -12.25 -5.49
CA ALA A 227 -18.04 -13.64 -5.29
C ALA A 227 -16.58 -13.80 -5.71
N SER A 228 -15.78 -14.36 -4.82
CA SER A 228 -14.32 -14.34 -4.94
C SER A 228 -13.74 -15.70 -4.57
N VAL A 229 -12.63 -16.06 -5.21
CA VAL A 229 -11.92 -17.32 -4.99
C VAL A 229 -10.42 -17.04 -4.95
N TYR A 230 -9.78 -17.44 -3.86
CA TYR A 230 -8.33 -17.40 -3.70
C TYR A 230 -7.75 -18.80 -3.86
N ILE A 231 -6.86 -18.97 -4.85
CA ILE A 231 -6.39 -20.27 -5.31
C ILE A 231 -4.88 -20.40 -5.06
N PRO A 232 -4.42 -21.48 -4.39
CA PRO A 232 -3.01 -21.76 -4.17
C PRO A 232 -2.23 -21.95 -5.46
N LYS A 233 -0.98 -21.47 -5.47
CA LYS A 233 0.01 -21.83 -6.49
C LYS A 233 0.11 -23.35 -6.65
N GLY A 234 0.21 -23.83 -7.88
CA GLY A 234 0.32 -25.23 -8.25
C GLY A 234 -1.03 -25.95 -8.35
N THR A 235 -2.15 -25.27 -8.07
CA THR A 235 -3.49 -25.86 -8.22
C THR A 235 -3.83 -26.04 -9.70
N ARG A 236 -4.20 -27.27 -10.10
CA ARG A 236 -4.73 -27.54 -11.44
C ARG A 236 -6.25 -27.60 -11.42
N LEU A 237 -6.90 -26.62 -12.05
CA LEU A 237 -8.35 -26.53 -12.19
C LEU A 237 -8.81 -27.39 -13.36
N SER A 238 -9.70 -28.35 -13.11
CA SER A 238 -10.41 -29.11 -14.17
C SER A 238 -11.69 -28.41 -14.64
N ARG A 239 -12.19 -27.48 -13.83
CA ARG A 239 -13.40 -26.68 -14.05
C ARG A 239 -13.28 -25.38 -13.25
N LEU A 240 -13.97 -24.34 -13.70
CA LEU A 240 -14.05 -23.11 -12.92
C LEU A 240 -14.84 -23.34 -11.62
N PRO A 241 -14.41 -22.75 -10.49
CA PRO A 241 -15.16 -22.79 -9.24
C PRO A 241 -16.60 -22.26 -9.44
N PRO A 242 -17.63 -22.93 -8.87
CA PRO A 242 -19.03 -22.54 -9.05
C PRO A 242 -19.33 -21.09 -8.69
N ALA A 243 -18.62 -20.56 -7.69
CA ALA A 243 -18.72 -19.18 -7.23
C ALA A 243 -18.45 -18.15 -8.34
N ILE A 244 -17.59 -18.46 -9.31
CA ILE A 244 -17.20 -17.52 -10.38
C ILE A 244 -17.59 -18.01 -11.79
N ALA A 245 -18.00 -19.27 -11.92
CA ALA A 245 -18.31 -19.87 -13.23
C ALA A 245 -19.45 -19.20 -13.99
N HIS A 246 -20.42 -18.61 -13.28
CA HIS A 246 -21.56 -17.90 -13.89
C HIS A 246 -21.26 -16.45 -14.22
N SER A 247 -20.11 -15.94 -13.79
CA SER A 247 -19.72 -14.56 -14.08
C SER A 247 -19.46 -14.42 -15.57
N PRO A 248 -19.84 -13.31 -16.20
CA PRO A 248 -19.47 -13.02 -17.58
C PRO A 248 -17.98 -12.69 -17.75
N ARG A 249 -17.43 -11.92 -16.81
CA ARG A 249 -16.04 -11.49 -16.75
C ARG A 249 -15.49 -11.74 -15.36
N LEU A 250 -14.17 -11.85 -15.27
CA LEU A 250 -13.43 -12.09 -14.05
C LEU A 250 -12.36 -11.02 -13.89
N LEU A 251 -12.16 -10.59 -12.66
CA LEU A 251 -11.01 -9.80 -12.24
C LEU A 251 -10.00 -10.78 -11.62
N VAL A 252 -8.83 -10.90 -12.24
CA VAL A 252 -7.77 -11.80 -11.81
C VAL A 252 -6.62 -10.97 -11.27
N THR A 253 -6.37 -11.10 -9.97
CA THR A 253 -5.26 -10.46 -9.26
C THR A 253 -4.20 -11.50 -8.95
N SER A 254 -2.96 -11.23 -9.35
CA SER A 254 -1.78 -12.02 -8.98
C SER A 254 -0.89 -11.22 -8.01
N THR A 255 0.16 -11.84 -7.47
CA THR A 255 1.08 -11.17 -6.55
C THR A 255 2.01 -10.16 -7.24
N SER A 256 2.39 -10.41 -8.49
CA SER A 256 3.47 -9.67 -9.17
C SER A 256 3.00 -8.82 -10.35
N HIS A 257 1.77 -9.02 -10.80
CA HIS A 257 1.21 -8.32 -11.95
C HIS A 257 -0.06 -7.58 -11.56
N GLU A 258 -0.30 -6.48 -12.25
CA GLU A 258 -1.53 -5.71 -12.13
C GLU A 258 -2.78 -6.57 -12.37
N PRO A 259 -3.91 -6.23 -11.74
CA PRO A 259 -5.16 -6.96 -11.94
C PRO A 259 -5.61 -6.96 -13.40
N GLN A 260 -5.95 -8.14 -13.91
CA GLN A 260 -6.37 -8.34 -15.30
C GLN A 260 -7.85 -8.67 -15.40
N HIS A 261 -8.53 -8.04 -16.37
CA HIS A 261 -9.90 -8.43 -16.73
C HIS A 261 -9.85 -9.51 -17.81
N MET A 262 -10.55 -10.61 -17.59
CA MET A 262 -10.68 -11.66 -18.59
C MET A 262 -12.10 -12.18 -18.71
N PRO A 263 -12.55 -12.57 -19.91
CA PRO A 263 -13.85 -13.20 -20.07
C PRO A 263 -13.82 -14.65 -19.58
N THR A 264 -14.92 -15.10 -18.98
CA THR A 264 -14.98 -16.40 -18.31
C THR A 264 -14.75 -17.59 -19.25
N HIS A 265 -15.12 -17.47 -20.53
CA HIS A 265 -14.99 -18.57 -21.50
C HIS A 265 -13.52 -18.99 -21.75
N ASN A 266 -12.56 -18.08 -21.60
CA ASN A 266 -11.12 -18.37 -21.75
C ASN A 266 -10.38 -18.52 -20.41
N ALA A 267 -11.07 -18.31 -19.29
CA ALA A 267 -10.42 -18.19 -17.99
C ALA A 267 -9.76 -19.49 -17.53
N LEU A 268 -10.36 -20.67 -17.78
CA LEU A 268 -9.84 -21.92 -17.22
C LEU A 268 -8.40 -22.23 -17.66
N ILE A 269 -8.10 -22.01 -18.94
CA ILE A 269 -6.75 -22.27 -19.49
C ILE A 269 -5.79 -21.22 -18.93
N ALA A 270 -6.12 -19.94 -19.04
CA ALA A 270 -5.28 -18.85 -18.56
C ALA A 270 -4.98 -18.94 -17.06
N LEU A 271 -5.98 -19.27 -16.23
CA LEU A 271 -5.79 -19.44 -14.79
C LEU A 271 -4.84 -20.60 -14.49
N ASN A 272 -4.98 -21.74 -15.18
CA ASN A 272 -4.09 -22.89 -14.99
C ASN A 272 -2.63 -22.55 -15.33
N ASP A 273 -2.40 -21.76 -16.39
CA ASP A 273 -1.05 -21.36 -16.80
C ASP A 273 -0.41 -20.44 -15.74
N ILE A 274 -1.15 -19.45 -15.23
CA ILE A 274 -0.62 -18.53 -14.20
C ILE A 274 -0.44 -19.23 -12.85
N LEU A 275 -1.31 -20.19 -12.51
CA LEU A 275 -1.21 -20.97 -11.26
C LEU A 275 0.06 -21.80 -11.17
N LEU A 276 0.76 -22.05 -12.28
CA LEU A 276 2.06 -22.71 -12.25
C LEU A 276 3.11 -21.89 -11.49
N THR A 277 3.01 -20.56 -11.53
CA THR A 277 4.04 -19.65 -11.00
C THR A 277 3.60 -18.90 -9.75
N THR A 278 2.32 -18.56 -9.61
CA THR A 278 1.82 -17.68 -8.53
C THR A 278 0.42 -18.08 -8.03
N PRO A 279 0.04 -17.74 -6.79
CA PRO A 279 -1.35 -17.87 -6.34
C PRO A 279 -2.23 -16.82 -7.02
N LEU A 280 -3.52 -17.13 -7.21
CA LEU A 280 -4.46 -16.26 -7.92
C LEU A 280 -5.68 -15.93 -7.09
N PHE A 281 -6.02 -14.65 -7.02
CA PHE A 281 -7.30 -14.19 -6.50
C PHE A 281 -8.21 -13.79 -7.66
N VAL A 282 -9.35 -14.49 -7.77
CA VAL A 282 -10.27 -14.36 -8.89
C VAL A 282 -11.63 -13.91 -8.38
N GLN A 283 -12.14 -12.81 -8.92
CA GLN A 283 -13.39 -12.20 -8.49
C GLN A 283 -14.36 -12.09 -9.65
N GLN A 284 -15.66 -12.19 -9.36
CA GLN A 284 -16.68 -11.84 -10.33
C GLN A 284 -16.58 -10.36 -10.72
N TYR A 285 -16.74 -10.09 -12.00
CA TYR A 285 -16.70 -8.74 -12.54
C TYR A 285 -17.84 -8.53 -13.56
N PRO A 286 -18.49 -7.35 -13.60
CA PRO A 286 -19.61 -7.10 -14.51
C PRO A 286 -19.23 -7.22 -16.00
N HIS A 287 -20.19 -7.57 -16.86
CA HIS A 287 -19.93 -7.84 -18.29
C HIS A 287 -19.66 -6.57 -19.11
N TYR A 288 -20.52 -5.56 -18.94
CA TYR A 288 -20.60 -4.39 -19.82
C TYR A 288 -20.21 -3.16 -19.02
N SER A 289 -19.10 -2.53 -19.37
CA SER A 289 -18.74 -1.30 -18.68
C SER A 289 -17.99 -0.32 -19.54
N GLU A 290 -18.68 0.80 -19.73
CA GLU A 290 -18.04 2.09 -19.88
C GLU A 290 -17.54 2.56 -18.49
N GLU A 291 -16.81 3.67 -18.51
CA GLU A 291 -15.81 4.18 -17.56
C GLU A 291 -16.22 4.39 -16.08
N ASP A 292 -17.43 4.02 -15.64
CA ASP A 292 -18.02 4.38 -14.33
C ASP A 292 -18.47 3.16 -13.47
N GLU A 293 -17.63 2.14 -13.30
CA GLU A 293 -17.93 0.97 -12.44
C GLU A 293 -17.44 1.07 -11.01
N LEU A 294 -16.35 1.80 -10.81
CA LEU A 294 -15.66 1.92 -9.53
C LEU A 294 -15.95 3.27 -8.91
N ILE A 295 -16.46 3.25 -7.69
CA ILE A 295 -16.69 4.45 -6.90
C ILE A 295 -15.66 4.48 -5.78
N TYR A 296 -14.92 5.58 -5.69
CA TYR A 296 -13.92 5.81 -4.67
C TYR A 296 -14.50 6.68 -3.56
N VAL A 297 -14.55 6.15 -2.34
CA VAL A 297 -15.09 6.83 -1.17
C VAL A 297 -13.92 7.18 -0.24
N PRO A 298 -13.50 8.45 -0.18
CA PRO A 298 -12.38 8.84 0.67
C PRO A 298 -12.77 8.82 2.16
N PHE A 299 -11.83 8.39 2.99
CA PHE A 299 -11.88 8.51 4.45
C PHE A 299 -10.60 9.20 4.96
N PRO A 300 -10.67 9.96 6.07
CA PRO A 300 -11.76 10.06 7.05
C PRO A 300 -13.04 10.71 6.50
N PHE A 301 -14.20 10.41 7.08
CA PHE A 301 -15.50 10.88 6.59
C PHE A 301 -15.88 12.23 7.19
N ASP A 302 -16.38 13.18 6.41
CA ASP A 302 -16.86 14.45 6.98
C ASP A 302 -18.23 14.28 7.65
N GLU A 303 -18.35 14.72 8.91
CA GLU A 303 -19.62 14.65 9.65
C GLU A 303 -20.62 15.68 9.12
N ASP A 304 -20.12 16.76 8.53
CA ASP A 304 -20.92 17.85 7.95
C ASP A 304 -21.53 17.48 6.58
N GLU A 305 -21.12 16.37 5.96
CA GLU A 305 -21.70 15.88 4.71
C GLU A 305 -23.12 15.32 4.94
N SER A 306 -24.07 16.24 5.00
CA SER A 306 -25.49 15.98 5.14
C SER A 306 -26.17 15.91 3.76
N GLY A 307 -25.99 14.78 3.07
CA GLY A 307 -26.69 14.47 1.83
C GLY A 307 -27.45 13.14 1.91
N GLU A 308 -28.59 13.05 1.24
CA GLU A 308 -29.23 11.77 0.93
C GLU A 308 -28.42 11.04 -0.15
N GLY A 309 -28.29 9.71 -0.02
CA GLY A 309 -27.61 8.89 -1.02
C GLY A 309 -26.08 8.98 -1.05
N LEU A 310 -25.43 9.58 -0.05
CA LEU A 310 -23.96 9.61 0.03
C LEU A 310 -23.37 8.20 0.13
N PHE A 311 -22.29 7.92 -0.60
CA PHE A 311 -21.62 6.62 -0.51
C PHE A 311 -20.92 6.40 0.83
N ALA A 312 -20.55 7.48 1.55
CA ALA A 312 -20.07 7.40 2.93
C ALA A 312 -21.11 6.77 3.89
N LYS A 313 -22.41 6.87 3.56
CA LYS A 313 -23.51 6.29 4.33
C LYS A 313 -23.91 4.88 3.85
N HIS A 314 -23.18 4.32 2.89
CA HIS A 314 -23.45 2.97 2.41
C HIS A 314 -23.33 1.95 3.56
N PRO A 315 -24.25 0.98 3.74
CA PRO A 315 -24.25 0.06 4.87
C PRO A 315 -22.92 -0.67 5.10
N ALA A 316 -22.31 -1.18 4.03
CA ALA A 316 -20.99 -1.83 4.10
C ALA A 316 -19.86 -0.88 4.51
N VAL A 317 -19.93 0.41 4.13
CA VAL A 317 -18.93 1.43 4.49
C VAL A 317 -19.05 1.77 5.98
N LEU A 318 -20.28 1.95 6.47
CA LEU A 318 -20.55 2.20 7.89
C LEU A 318 -20.12 1.02 8.76
N GLU A 319 -20.47 -0.21 8.35
CA GLU A 319 -20.06 -1.43 9.06
C GLU A 319 -18.53 -1.55 9.09
N LEU A 320 -17.84 -1.33 7.96
CA LEU A 320 -16.38 -1.35 7.91
C LEU A 320 -15.79 -0.28 8.83
N SER A 321 -16.30 0.96 8.76
CA SER A 321 -15.86 2.06 9.59
C SER A 321 -15.96 1.74 11.08
N SER A 322 -17.03 1.07 11.50
CA SER A 322 -17.24 0.67 12.89
C SER A 322 -16.27 -0.41 13.38
N ARG A 323 -15.81 -1.29 12.49
CA ARG A 323 -14.93 -2.42 12.83
C ARG A 323 -13.46 -2.07 12.91
N ILE A 324 -12.98 -1.25 11.97
CA ILE A 324 -11.55 -0.92 11.86
C ILE A 324 -11.23 0.54 12.19
N GLY A 325 -12.22 1.36 12.55
CA GLY A 325 -11.98 2.73 12.99
C GLY A 325 -11.48 3.66 11.88
N LEU A 326 -12.12 3.65 10.71
CA LEU A 326 -11.67 4.40 9.53
C LEU A 326 -11.53 5.91 9.75
N ASN A 327 -12.27 6.50 10.69
CA ASN A 327 -12.16 7.93 11.03
C ASN A 327 -10.83 8.32 11.68
N SER A 328 -10.07 7.35 12.19
CA SER A 328 -8.74 7.56 12.76
C SER A 328 -7.63 7.32 11.74
N LEU A 329 -7.96 6.87 10.52
CA LEU A 329 -7.02 6.58 9.44
C LEU A 329 -7.32 7.46 8.22
N CYS A 330 -6.48 7.35 7.20
CA CYS A 330 -6.66 8.01 5.91
C CYS A 330 -6.54 6.98 4.78
N GLY A 331 -7.34 7.16 3.73
CA GLY A 331 -7.38 6.25 2.60
C GLY A 331 -8.68 6.36 1.82
N TYR A 332 -8.98 5.33 1.03
CA TYR A 332 -10.22 5.28 0.27
C TYR A 332 -10.76 3.85 0.15
N ILE A 333 -12.07 3.76 0.10
CA ILE A 333 -12.81 2.52 -0.17
C ILE A 333 -13.16 2.49 -1.66
N VAL A 334 -13.03 1.32 -2.27
CA VAL A 334 -13.44 1.07 -3.65
C VAL A 334 -14.74 0.28 -3.62
N LEU A 335 -15.81 0.84 -4.17
CA LEU A 335 -17.09 0.16 -4.38
C LEU A 335 -17.24 -0.23 -5.85
N LEU A 336 -17.71 -1.44 -6.10
CA LEU A 336 -17.99 -1.97 -7.43
C LEU A 336 -19.50 -1.99 -7.69
N ARG A 337 -19.93 -1.41 -8.80
CA ARG A 337 -21.31 -1.50 -9.26
C ARG A 337 -21.60 -2.85 -9.93
N GLN A 338 -22.39 -3.72 -9.30
CA GLN A 338 -22.70 -5.05 -9.83
C GLN A 338 -23.81 -5.06 -10.89
N LYS A 339 -24.81 -4.17 -10.76
CA LYS A 339 -25.98 -4.13 -11.65
C LYS A 339 -25.82 -3.01 -12.68
N VAL A 340 -25.35 -3.34 -13.87
CA VAL A 340 -25.37 -2.41 -15.01
C VAL A 340 -26.73 -2.50 -15.69
N THR A 341 -27.62 -1.54 -15.43
CA THR A 341 -28.86 -1.41 -16.21
C THR A 341 -28.54 -0.98 -17.63
N ARG A 342 -29.03 -1.75 -18.60
CA ARG A 342 -28.84 -1.54 -20.04
C ARG A 342 -29.43 -0.19 -20.48
N LYS A 343 -28.60 0.85 -20.67
CA LYS A 343 -28.91 1.94 -21.60
C LYS A 343 -28.28 1.58 -22.94
N VAL A 344 -29.09 1.08 -23.89
CA VAL A 344 -28.61 0.89 -25.27
C VAL A 344 -28.44 2.26 -25.89
N VAL A 345 -27.22 2.78 -25.94
CA VAL A 345 -26.86 3.83 -26.87
C VAL A 345 -26.15 3.13 -28.03
N MET A 346 -26.79 3.07 -29.20
CA MET A 346 -26.14 2.60 -30.41
C MET A 346 -25.15 3.68 -30.86
N THR A 347 -23.87 3.50 -30.56
CA THR A 347 -22.80 4.18 -31.29
C THR A 347 -22.06 3.15 -32.14
N ASN A 348 -22.21 3.28 -33.45
CA ASN A 348 -21.46 2.51 -34.43
C ASN A 348 -20.00 2.99 -34.43
N SER A 349 -19.16 2.41 -33.59
CA SER A 349 -17.71 2.63 -33.64
C SER A 349 -17.00 1.30 -33.45
N THR A 350 -16.66 0.66 -34.57
CA THR A 350 -15.63 -0.38 -34.65
C THR A 350 -14.26 0.27 -34.40
N SER A 351 -13.85 0.34 -33.13
CA SER A 351 -12.46 0.55 -32.74
C SER A 351 -12.12 -0.43 -31.64
N ILE A 352 -11.36 -1.47 -31.98
CA ILE A 352 -10.69 -2.34 -31.02
C ILE A 352 -9.62 -1.46 -30.34
N SER A 353 -9.95 -0.88 -29.19
CA SER A 353 -9.00 -0.16 -28.35
C SER A 353 -8.27 -1.17 -27.46
N SER A 354 -6.93 -1.14 -27.48
CA SER A 354 -6.09 -1.93 -26.59
C SER A 354 -6.43 -1.65 -25.12
N TYR A 355 -6.76 -2.71 -24.40
CA TYR A 355 -7.27 -2.67 -23.04
C TYR A 355 -6.12 -2.42 -22.06
N GLU A 356 -5.88 -1.15 -21.73
CA GLU A 356 -4.92 -0.72 -20.71
C GLU A 356 -5.61 -0.21 -19.45
N ASN A 357 -5.05 -0.54 -18.29
CA ASN A 357 -5.12 0.20 -17.01
C ASN A 357 -6.51 0.41 -16.40
N ALA A 358 -7.06 -0.59 -15.72
CA ALA A 358 -8.36 -0.47 -15.03
C ALA A 358 -8.25 0.02 -13.57
N MET A 359 -7.11 -0.17 -12.90
CA MET A 359 -6.91 0.28 -11.51
C MET A 359 -6.38 1.73 -11.41
N LEU A 360 -5.84 2.28 -12.50
CA LEU A 360 -5.33 3.66 -12.58
C LEU A 360 -6.26 4.61 -13.36
N ARG A 361 -7.29 4.10 -14.06
CA ARG A 361 -8.33 4.90 -14.70
C ARG A 361 -9.49 5.15 -13.74
N GLY A 362 -9.22 5.62 -12.53
CA GLY A 362 -10.27 6.27 -11.76
C GLY A 362 -10.71 7.50 -12.56
N SER A 363 -11.96 7.52 -13.02
CA SER A 363 -12.61 8.78 -13.41
C SER A 363 -12.24 9.82 -12.36
N GLN A 364 -11.63 10.93 -12.77
CA GLN A 364 -11.24 12.05 -11.89
C GLN A 364 -12.43 12.66 -11.11
N LYS A 365 -13.64 12.14 -11.35
CA LYS A 365 -14.88 12.53 -10.72
C LYS A 365 -15.15 11.66 -9.51
N ILE A 366 -14.90 12.20 -8.33
CA ILE A 366 -15.40 11.62 -7.08
C ILE A 366 -16.94 11.68 -7.12
N MET A 367 -17.57 10.55 -7.41
CA MET A 367 -19.01 10.43 -7.23
C MET A 367 -19.30 10.32 -5.74
N SER A 368 -19.70 11.44 -5.13
CA SER A 368 -19.99 11.51 -3.69
C SER A 368 -21.32 10.84 -3.33
N CYS A 369 -22.28 10.79 -4.26
CA CYS A 369 -23.63 10.31 -4.04
C CYS A 369 -24.16 9.39 -5.15
N LEU A 370 -25.16 8.60 -4.78
CA LEU A 370 -25.89 7.69 -5.65
C LEU A 370 -26.50 8.45 -6.85
N PRO A 371 -26.38 7.90 -8.08
CA PRO A 371 -27.17 8.36 -9.22
C PRO A 371 -28.67 8.37 -8.93
N PRO A 372 -29.45 9.29 -9.54
CA PRO A 372 -30.90 9.31 -9.39
C PRO A 372 -31.53 7.96 -9.78
N GLY A 373 -32.29 7.38 -8.85
CA GLY A 373 -32.97 6.10 -9.05
C GLY A 373 -32.12 4.85 -8.84
N SER A 374 -30.87 4.99 -8.37
CA SER A 374 -30.03 3.87 -7.94
C SER A 374 -30.15 3.60 -6.43
N SER A 375 -29.92 2.35 -6.03
CA SER A 375 -29.87 1.93 -4.62
C SER A 375 -28.46 1.54 -4.20
N TYR A 376 -28.16 1.61 -2.90
CA TYR A 376 -26.92 1.06 -2.34
C TYR A 376 -26.72 -0.42 -2.68
N ASP A 377 -27.78 -1.22 -2.83
CA ASP A 377 -27.69 -2.65 -3.18
C ASP A 377 -27.10 -2.93 -4.56
N GLU A 378 -26.94 -1.92 -5.41
CA GLU A 378 -26.24 -2.04 -6.70
C GLU A 378 -24.72 -2.04 -6.53
N TYR A 379 -24.21 -1.63 -5.37
CA TYR A 379 -22.80 -1.43 -5.09
C TYR A 379 -22.34 -2.41 -4.00
N VAL A 380 -21.17 -3.00 -4.21
CA VAL A 380 -20.54 -3.87 -3.22
C VAL A 380 -19.13 -3.40 -2.92
N LEU A 381 -18.64 -3.76 -1.74
CA LEU A 381 -17.27 -3.47 -1.34
C LEU A 381 -16.29 -4.26 -2.22
N LEU A 382 -15.38 -3.58 -2.91
CA LEU A 382 -14.32 -4.22 -3.70
C LEU A 382 -12.99 -4.19 -2.96
N ASP A 383 -12.59 -3.04 -2.45
CA ASP A 383 -11.29 -2.89 -1.79
C ASP A 383 -11.29 -1.78 -0.74
N CYS A 384 -10.29 -1.77 0.13
CA CYS A 384 -10.03 -0.72 1.11
C CYS A 384 -8.53 -0.44 1.15
N VAL A 385 -8.12 0.73 0.65
CA VAL A 385 -6.72 1.10 0.50
C VAL A 385 -6.36 2.17 1.53
N PHE A 386 -5.28 1.95 2.27
CA PHE A 386 -4.80 2.85 3.32
C PHE A 386 -3.61 3.70 2.84
N GLY A 387 -3.54 4.94 3.31
CA GLY A 387 -2.53 5.93 2.91
C GLY A 387 -3.10 7.02 2.00
N ILE A 388 -2.25 7.95 1.57
CA ILE A 388 -2.68 9.09 0.74
C ILE A 388 -2.49 8.74 -0.74
N PRO A 389 -3.55 8.80 -1.58
CA PRO A 389 -3.46 8.42 -2.99
C PRO A 389 -2.57 9.39 -3.76
N LEU A 390 -1.46 8.88 -4.29
CA LEU A 390 -0.55 9.69 -5.10
C LEU A 390 -1.01 9.78 -6.56
N PHE A 391 -1.70 8.75 -7.04
CA PHE A 391 -2.11 8.61 -8.43
C PHE A 391 -3.55 9.06 -8.72
N ASN A 392 -4.16 9.80 -7.79
CA ASN A 392 -5.49 10.39 -7.96
C ASN A 392 -5.54 11.73 -7.23
N SER A 393 -5.39 12.83 -7.97
CA SER A 393 -5.30 14.19 -7.42
C SER A 393 -6.58 14.62 -6.70
N ALA A 394 -7.76 14.27 -7.23
CA ALA A 394 -9.03 14.61 -6.58
C ALA A 394 -9.18 13.94 -5.21
N LEU A 395 -8.86 12.64 -5.11
CA LEU A 395 -8.89 11.91 -3.83
C LEU A 395 -7.80 12.43 -2.89
N ASN A 396 -6.63 12.76 -3.42
CA ASN A 396 -5.51 13.32 -2.66
C ASN A 396 -5.92 14.60 -1.95
N GLU A 397 -6.43 15.58 -2.70
CA GLU A 397 -6.84 16.88 -2.17
C GLU A 397 -7.92 16.72 -1.09
N THR A 398 -8.91 15.85 -1.35
CA THR A 398 -9.99 15.56 -0.40
C THR A 398 -9.44 14.94 0.88
N ILE A 399 -8.63 13.88 0.78
CA ILE A 399 -8.08 13.18 1.95
C ILE A 399 -7.14 14.08 2.75
N CYS A 400 -6.25 14.83 2.08
CA CYS A 400 -5.35 15.78 2.73
C CYS A 400 -6.12 16.87 3.50
N SER A 401 -7.17 17.42 2.89
CA SER A 401 -8.01 18.45 3.51
C SER A 401 -8.72 17.91 4.75
N ARG A 402 -9.34 16.72 4.67
CA ARG A 402 -10.05 16.11 5.81
C ARG A 402 -9.09 15.64 6.92
N MET A 403 -7.94 15.10 6.56
CA MET A 403 -6.88 14.71 7.49
C MET A 403 -6.42 15.88 8.35
N LEU A 404 -6.19 17.05 7.72
CA LEU A 404 -5.81 18.28 8.40
C LEU A 404 -6.96 18.86 9.21
N GLY A 405 -8.17 18.92 8.65
CA GLY A 405 -9.35 19.46 9.32
C GLY A 405 -9.71 18.72 10.61
N LYS A 406 -9.47 17.40 10.65
CA LYS A 406 -9.70 16.55 11.83
C LYS A 406 -8.49 16.42 12.75
N GLY A 407 -7.34 17.00 12.41
CA GLY A 407 -6.13 16.89 13.20
C GLY A 407 -5.66 15.43 13.40
N ILE A 408 -5.80 14.55 12.40
CA ILE A 408 -5.44 13.13 12.54
C ILE A 408 -3.95 12.95 12.87
N LEU A 409 -3.10 13.88 12.39
CA LEU A 409 -1.65 13.84 12.64
C LEU A 409 -1.27 14.27 14.07
N GLU A 410 -2.22 14.83 14.84
CA GLU A 410 -1.98 15.32 16.20
C GLU A 410 -1.71 14.20 17.20
N ALA A 411 -0.97 14.55 18.26
CA ALA A 411 -0.54 13.58 19.26
C ALA A 411 -1.70 12.84 19.93
N ASP A 412 -2.85 13.51 20.08
CA ASP A 412 -4.05 12.98 20.71
C ASP A 412 -4.68 11.82 19.93
N ASN A 413 -4.45 11.74 18.62
CA ASN A 413 -5.00 10.69 17.76
C ASN A 413 -4.09 9.47 17.59
N ARG A 414 -2.86 9.51 18.14
CA ARG A 414 -1.87 8.44 17.99
C ARG A 414 -2.36 7.09 18.52
N THR A 415 -3.02 7.07 19.67
CA THR A 415 -3.58 5.86 20.27
C THR A 415 -4.70 5.28 19.42
N ASN A 416 -5.58 6.15 18.89
CA ASN A 416 -6.68 5.74 18.00
C ASN A 416 -6.15 5.09 16.72
N ILE A 417 -5.09 5.63 16.12
CA ILE A 417 -4.41 5.04 14.96
C ILE A 417 -3.87 3.65 15.32
N GLN A 418 -3.22 3.49 16.48
CA GLN A 418 -2.69 2.20 16.92
C GLN A 418 -3.80 1.16 17.16
N PHE A 419 -4.94 1.56 17.74
CA PHE A 419 -6.10 0.69 17.89
C PHE A 419 -6.67 0.27 16.53
N ALA A 420 -6.77 1.20 15.58
CA ALA A 420 -7.23 0.91 14.21
C ALA A 420 -6.28 -0.06 13.49
N ASN A 421 -4.96 0.16 13.59
CA ASN A 421 -3.94 -0.73 13.03
C ASN A 421 -4.05 -2.14 13.61
N LYS A 422 -4.19 -2.25 14.93
CA LYS A 422 -4.40 -3.53 15.61
C LYS A 422 -5.68 -4.21 15.15
N ALA A 423 -6.79 -3.47 15.01
CA ALA A 423 -8.06 -4.04 14.55
C ALA A 423 -7.95 -4.64 13.13
N ILE A 424 -7.24 -3.96 12.22
CA ILE A 424 -6.97 -4.48 10.87
C ILE A 424 -6.13 -5.76 10.94
N THR A 425 -5.03 -5.75 11.70
CA THR A 425 -4.15 -6.92 11.85
C THR A 425 -4.90 -8.10 12.48
N ASP A 426 -5.67 -7.87 13.53
CA ASP A 426 -6.43 -8.91 14.23
C ASP A 426 -7.50 -9.52 13.29
N MET A 427 -8.24 -8.68 12.55
CA MET A 427 -9.25 -9.12 11.57
C MET A 427 -8.66 -10.03 10.49
N ILE A 428 -7.50 -9.68 9.93
CA ILE A 428 -6.79 -10.50 8.94
C ILE A 428 -6.26 -11.79 9.58
N THR A 429 -5.70 -11.68 10.79
CA THR A 429 -5.14 -12.84 11.51
C THR A 429 -6.22 -13.87 11.84
N GLU A 430 -7.40 -13.43 12.27
CA GLU A 430 -8.55 -14.32 12.50
C GLU A 430 -8.96 -15.08 11.23
N LEU A 431 -8.97 -14.37 10.09
CA LEU A 431 -9.25 -14.97 8.79
C LEU A 431 -8.22 -16.06 8.44
N LEU A 432 -6.92 -15.76 8.58
CA LEU A 432 -5.83 -16.71 8.34
C LEU A 432 -5.89 -17.91 9.28
N MET A 433 -6.16 -17.68 10.57
CA MET A 433 -6.26 -18.75 11.56
C MET A 433 -7.39 -19.72 11.22
N LYS A 434 -8.54 -19.19 10.83
CA LYS A 434 -9.73 -20.01 10.52
C LYS A 434 -9.65 -20.67 9.16
N TRP A 435 -9.25 -19.93 8.13
CA TRP A 435 -9.37 -20.36 6.73
C TRP A 435 -8.06 -20.76 6.07
N ASN A 436 -6.90 -20.47 6.67
CA ASN A 436 -5.58 -20.88 6.16
C ASN A 436 -4.87 -21.90 7.08
N TYR A 437 -5.61 -22.74 7.80
CA TYR A 437 -5.09 -23.75 8.75
C TYR A 437 -4.14 -23.19 9.83
N GLY A 438 -4.25 -21.92 10.20
CA GLY A 438 -3.33 -21.33 11.18
C GLY A 438 -1.97 -20.93 10.62
N HIS A 439 -1.74 -21.06 9.32
CA HIS A 439 -0.51 -20.57 8.69
C HIS A 439 -0.55 -19.03 8.63
N ILE A 440 0.18 -18.41 9.56
CA ILE A 440 0.41 -16.95 9.66
C ILE A 440 1.82 -16.54 9.24
N LYS A 441 2.63 -17.49 8.77
CA LYS A 441 3.96 -17.24 8.20
C LYS A 441 4.12 -18.11 6.95
N SER A 442 4.81 -17.59 5.94
CA SER A 442 5.18 -18.41 4.78
C SER A 442 6.02 -19.60 5.24
N SER A 443 5.64 -20.81 4.81
CA SER A 443 6.38 -22.04 5.08
C SER A 443 7.72 -22.11 4.31
N PHE A 444 7.88 -21.26 3.30
CA PHE A 444 9.08 -21.13 2.48
C PHE A 444 9.56 -19.68 2.59
N PRO A 445 10.32 -19.32 3.63
CA PRO A 445 10.91 -17.98 3.69
C PRO A 445 11.84 -17.82 2.50
N SER A 446 11.70 -16.73 1.74
CA SER A 446 12.70 -16.38 0.72
C SER A 446 14.07 -16.31 1.40
N THR A 447 15.01 -17.13 0.94
CA THR A 447 16.43 -16.83 1.09
C THR A 447 16.72 -15.52 0.34
N GLU A 448 17.74 -14.79 0.78
CA GLU A 448 18.06 -13.42 0.36
C GLU A 448 17.77 -13.09 -1.12
N PRO A 449 17.28 -11.87 -1.44
CA PRO A 449 17.13 -10.70 -0.55
C PRO A 449 15.91 -10.78 0.39
N ARG A 450 15.99 -10.09 1.54
CA ARG A 450 14.85 -9.93 2.47
C ARG A 450 13.73 -9.22 1.72
N LYS A 451 12.59 -9.90 1.53
CA LYS A 451 11.37 -9.35 0.94
C LYS A 451 10.24 -9.38 1.97
N SER A 452 9.32 -8.44 1.85
CA SER A 452 8.11 -8.46 2.65
C SER A 452 7.12 -9.38 1.95
N GLU A 453 6.82 -10.53 2.55
CA GLU A 453 5.92 -11.51 1.96
C GLU A 453 4.68 -11.68 2.85
N PHE A 454 3.50 -11.65 2.23
CA PHE A 454 2.29 -12.12 2.88
C PHE A 454 2.16 -13.64 2.71
N VAL A 455 1.42 -14.28 3.61
CA VAL A 455 1.23 -15.73 3.57
C VAL A 455 0.41 -16.15 2.35
N PRO A 456 0.87 -17.05 1.46
CA PRO A 456 0.03 -17.53 0.38
C PRO A 456 -1.09 -18.45 0.89
N PRO A 457 -2.20 -18.60 0.15
CA PRO A 457 -3.27 -19.52 0.52
C PRO A 457 -2.78 -20.96 0.36
N VAL A 458 -2.98 -21.80 1.37
CA VAL A 458 -2.59 -23.23 1.33
C VAL A 458 -3.71 -24.15 0.84
N ARG A 459 -4.91 -23.59 0.68
CA ARG A 459 -6.09 -24.23 0.09
C ARG A 459 -6.93 -23.21 -0.65
N ILE A 460 -7.89 -23.69 -1.44
CA ILE A 460 -8.84 -22.79 -2.11
C ILE A 460 -9.73 -22.15 -1.04
N ILE A 461 -9.89 -20.84 -1.09
CA ILE A 461 -10.74 -20.09 -0.16
C ILE A 461 -11.72 -19.27 -0.98
N CYS A 462 -13.00 -19.36 -0.67
CA CYS A 462 -14.07 -18.71 -1.41
C CYS A 462 -14.84 -17.74 -0.52
N TYR A 463 -15.33 -16.65 -1.11
CA TYR A 463 -16.35 -15.79 -0.51
C TYR A 463 -17.66 -15.93 -1.31
N ASP A 464 -18.75 -16.31 -0.61
CA ASP A 464 -20.10 -16.38 -1.17
C ASP A 464 -20.89 -15.12 -0.78
N PRO A 465 -21.23 -14.24 -1.73
CA PRO A 465 -21.95 -12.99 -1.43
C PRO A 465 -23.42 -13.20 -1.06
N VAL A 466 -24.02 -14.35 -1.40
CA VAL A 466 -25.41 -14.68 -1.06
C VAL A 466 -25.48 -15.14 0.38
N LYS A 467 -24.55 -15.99 0.81
CA LYS A 467 -24.46 -16.46 2.19
C LYS A 467 -23.74 -15.48 3.12
N LYS A 468 -22.95 -14.55 2.55
CA LYS A 468 -22.09 -13.60 3.25
C LYS A 468 -21.03 -14.30 4.12
N GLU A 469 -20.48 -15.39 3.60
CA GLU A 469 -19.55 -16.26 4.31
C GLU A 469 -18.30 -16.53 3.49
N VAL A 470 -17.18 -16.64 4.20
CA VAL A 470 -15.94 -17.24 3.68
C VAL A 470 -15.97 -18.72 3.99
N TYR A 471 -15.50 -19.56 3.07
CA TYR A 471 -15.35 -21.00 3.25
C TYR A 471 -14.14 -21.52 2.46
N ALA A 472 -13.69 -22.74 2.74
CA ALA A 472 -12.53 -23.35 2.10
C ALA A 472 -12.80 -24.79 1.64
#